data_AF-A0A1Y2IVQ2-F1
#
_entry.id   AF-A0A1Y2IVQ2-F1
#
_cell.length_a   1.000
_cell.length_b   1.000
_cell.length_c   1.000
_cell.angle_alpha   90.00
_cell.angle_beta   90.00
_cell.angle_gamma   90.00
#
_symmetry.space_group_name_H-M   'P 1'
#
loop_
_entity.id
_entity.type
_entity.pdbx_description
1 polymer ?
#
loop_
_entity_poly.entity_id
_entity_poly.type
_entity_poly.pdbx_seq_one_letter_code
_entity_poly.pdbx_strand_id
1 'polypeptide(L)'
;MSSPTPSDVASNDGFAARRSLDGERILGSPPPLNGIKSPTPNGDAHEEPDDLDPVQRLERELQRTREEKDTLATQYRNLLSKLTTMRTTLGNKLKQDAEELDRQEQLVQQLTAQNEDLAATVETLKAELIASNEEADRASRELEAMRSRALQDSAQETFLRERELRELQAELEQCRIERDEWEQKALQEHISADEARTTADMLRRDLEVEREARDRAEAALEVEREKCNNLQSVLEDFQAAKDHDLKQAVREYETQLTQVTQSLAEYKSRALNAELQLEESSTSNTRVHELEKEVKEKSILIGKLRHEAVIMNEHLMEALRRLRRSSTDTNVDRRLVTNVLLSFLTTPRADSKRFEMLSLLATILQWNDDEREKAGLQRSSGTLQSSSTSSLPSLFGRTSASSPRGKPAELDKTDETESFSRLWVEFLLTEAAAGEGSSPPPPKSPHSPHIRPANGSMPSSPTQPSTRLSPIGLGGSKRLPSFTSAAMASSPNLQLSSPPGGKGKERAAS
;
A
#
# COMPACT_ATOMS: atom_id res chain seq x y z
N MET A 1 -66.15 -12.85 -50.63
CA MET A 1 -66.95 -12.63 -51.85
C MET A 1 -67.66 -13.94 -52.17
N SER A 2 -68.91 -14.09 -51.74
CA SER A 2 -69.78 -15.24 -52.05
C SER A 2 -71.22 -14.74 -52.03
N SER A 3 -71.94 -14.88 -53.15
CA SER A 3 -73.32 -14.40 -53.30
C SER A 3 -74.19 -15.55 -53.83
N PRO A 4 -75.26 -15.96 -53.13
CA PRO A 4 -76.15 -17.01 -53.61
C PRO A 4 -77.16 -16.50 -54.66
N THR A 5 -77.75 -17.45 -55.38
CA THR A 5 -78.83 -17.25 -56.35
C THR A 5 -80.19 -17.01 -55.69
N PRO A 6 -81.06 -16.15 -56.23
CA PRO A 6 -82.50 -16.24 -56.04
C PRO A 6 -83.14 -17.17 -57.09
N SER A 7 -84.12 -17.95 -56.66
CA SER A 7 -85.01 -18.74 -57.53
C SER A 7 -86.47 -18.50 -57.13
N ASP A 8 -87.37 -18.90 -58.02
CA ASP A 8 -88.74 -19.32 -57.78
C ASP A 8 -89.91 -18.30 -57.57
N VAL A 9 -90.66 -18.16 -58.68
CA VAL A 9 -92.05 -18.69 -58.85
C VAL A 9 -93.28 -17.84 -58.47
N ALA A 10 -94.28 -17.96 -59.37
CA ALA A 10 -95.72 -17.70 -59.23
C ALA A 10 -96.21 -16.27 -58.90
N SER A 11 -96.60 -15.56 -59.96
CA SER A 11 -97.84 -14.78 -59.95
C SER A 11 -98.93 -15.59 -60.64
N ASN A 12 -99.97 -15.99 -59.90
CA ASN A 12 -101.09 -16.79 -60.40
C ASN A 12 -102.41 -16.07 -60.10
N ASP A 13 -102.84 -15.23 -61.04
CA ASP A 13 -104.06 -14.43 -60.90
C ASP A 13 -105.29 -15.15 -61.49
N GLY A 14 -106.38 -15.15 -60.74
CA GLY A 14 -107.51 -16.06 -60.96
C GLY A 14 -108.78 -15.41 -61.51
N PHE A 15 -109.42 -16.10 -62.46
CA PHE A 15 -110.86 -16.14 -62.75
C PHE A 15 -111.80 -15.15 -62.02
N ALA A 16 -112.33 -14.15 -62.74
CA ALA A 16 -113.54 -13.43 -62.33
C ALA A 16 -114.38 -12.92 -63.53
N ALA A 17 -115.04 -13.83 -64.27
CA ALA A 17 -115.89 -13.45 -65.41
C ALA A 17 -117.12 -14.37 -65.62
N ARG A 18 -117.89 -14.62 -64.56
CA ARG A 18 -119.26 -15.17 -64.65
C ARG A 18 -120.19 -14.47 -63.66
N ARG A 19 -121.13 -13.68 -64.19
CA ARG A 19 -122.42 -13.37 -63.53
C ARG A 19 -123.54 -13.96 -64.39
N SER A 20 -124.61 -14.37 -63.73
CA SER A 20 -125.74 -15.10 -64.29
C SER A 20 -126.97 -14.76 -63.46
N LEU A 21 -128.15 -14.78 -64.08
CA LEU A 21 -129.46 -14.44 -63.49
C LEU A 21 -129.60 -12.93 -63.15
N ASP A 22 -130.80 -12.32 -63.17
CA ASP A 22 -132.14 -12.88 -63.48
C ASP A 22 -133.02 -11.87 -64.28
N GLY A 23 -134.28 -12.21 -64.60
CA GLY A 23 -135.15 -11.35 -65.43
C GLY A 23 -136.66 -11.37 -65.10
N GLU A 24 -137.36 -10.30 -65.50
CA GLU A 24 -138.79 -9.97 -65.29
C GLU A 24 -139.18 -8.83 -66.28
N ARG A 25 -140.37 -8.67 -66.90
CA ARG A 25 -141.58 -9.49 -67.15
C ARG A 25 -141.89 -9.40 -68.67
N ILE A 26 -142.34 -10.43 -69.38
CA ILE A 26 -143.72 -10.96 -69.45
C ILE A 26 -144.82 -9.89 -69.65
N LEU A 27 -145.16 -9.65 -70.92
CA LEU A 27 -146.54 -9.75 -71.43
C LEU A 27 -146.59 -11.13 -72.14
N GLY A 28 -147.60 -12.00 -72.05
CA GLY A 28 -149.04 -11.76 -72.12
C GLY A 28 -149.46 -11.74 -73.60
N SER A 29 -150.12 -12.75 -74.20
CA SER A 29 -150.72 -14.00 -73.66
C SER A 29 -150.80 -15.13 -74.74
N PRO A 30 -151.23 -16.37 -74.42
CA PRO A 30 -151.02 -17.57 -75.27
C PRO A 30 -152.20 -17.99 -76.20
N PRO A 31 -151.98 -18.94 -77.12
CA PRO A 31 -153.02 -19.71 -77.85
C PRO A 31 -153.40 -20.99 -77.04
N PRO A 32 -154.09 -22.05 -77.57
CA PRO A 32 -154.82 -22.24 -78.85
C PRO A 32 -156.26 -22.79 -78.67
N LEU A 33 -156.97 -23.16 -79.76
CA LEU A 33 -157.54 -24.53 -79.92
C LEU A 33 -158.02 -24.87 -81.35
N ASN A 34 -158.14 -26.18 -81.63
CA ASN A 34 -158.72 -26.80 -82.85
C ASN A 34 -160.20 -27.18 -82.63
N GLY A 35 -161.02 -27.41 -83.68
CA GLY A 35 -162.44 -27.75 -83.45
C GLY A 35 -163.37 -28.15 -84.63
N ILE A 36 -162.88 -28.84 -85.65
CA ILE A 36 -163.62 -29.47 -86.76
C ILE A 36 -164.99 -30.13 -86.38
N LYS A 37 -166.14 -29.70 -86.97
CA LYS A 37 -167.14 -30.53 -87.72
C LYS A 37 -168.53 -29.88 -88.02
N SER A 38 -169.03 -30.15 -89.22
CA SER A 38 -170.44 -30.13 -89.68
C SER A 38 -171.26 -31.33 -89.11
N PRO A 39 -172.62 -31.45 -89.23
CA PRO A 39 -173.40 -31.15 -90.44
C PRO A 39 -174.85 -30.59 -90.27
N THR A 40 -175.52 -30.50 -91.44
CA THR A 40 -176.96 -30.42 -91.80
C THR A 40 -177.92 -31.33 -90.99
N PRO A 41 -179.29 -31.17 -91.00
CA PRO A 41 -180.10 -31.03 -92.24
C PRO A 41 -181.46 -30.26 -92.27
N ASN A 42 -181.84 -29.93 -93.52
CA ASN A 42 -183.13 -30.00 -94.25
C ASN A 42 -184.53 -29.80 -93.60
N GLY A 43 -185.46 -29.25 -94.41
CA GLY A 43 -186.93 -29.28 -94.27
C GLY A 43 -187.54 -27.92 -94.65
N ASP A 44 -188.01 -27.65 -95.89
CA ASP A 44 -189.16 -28.20 -96.65
C ASP A 44 -190.52 -28.05 -95.93
N ALA A 45 -191.62 -27.60 -96.57
CA ALA A 45 -191.82 -27.18 -97.97
C ALA A 45 -193.11 -26.31 -98.16
N HIS A 46 -193.31 -25.83 -99.39
CA HIS A 46 -194.54 -25.75 -100.23
C HIS A 46 -195.89 -26.29 -99.62
N GLU A 47 -197.11 -25.84 -99.97
CA GLU A 47 -197.59 -24.94 -101.07
C GLU A 47 -199.04 -24.40 -100.84
N GLU A 48 -199.53 -23.65 -101.84
CA GLU A 48 -200.92 -23.24 -102.21
C GLU A 48 -202.00 -24.37 -102.17
N PRO A 49 -203.33 -24.14 -102.40
CA PRO A 49 -204.14 -22.90 -102.55
C PRO A 49 -205.47 -22.87 -101.71
N ASP A 50 -206.36 -21.91 -102.02
CA ASP A 50 -207.84 -21.89 -101.99
C ASP A 50 -208.72 -22.31 -100.77
N ASP A 51 -209.67 -21.41 -100.48
CA ASP A 51 -210.93 -21.47 -99.70
C ASP A 51 -211.32 -22.74 -98.90
N LEU A 52 -211.45 -22.56 -97.57
CA LEU A 52 -212.75 -22.66 -96.85
C LEU A 52 -212.66 -22.24 -95.36
N ASP A 53 -213.63 -21.44 -94.92
CA ASP A 53 -214.07 -21.06 -93.55
C ASP A 53 -213.03 -20.65 -92.45
N PRO A 54 -213.09 -19.43 -91.88
CA PRO A 54 -211.94 -18.82 -91.19
C PRO A 54 -211.72 -19.22 -89.72
N VAL A 55 -212.70 -19.80 -89.02
CA VAL A 55 -212.66 -19.91 -87.54
C VAL A 55 -211.55 -20.84 -87.03
N GLN A 56 -211.25 -21.93 -87.75
CA GLN A 56 -210.31 -22.94 -87.25
C GLN A 56 -208.81 -22.59 -87.41
N ARG A 57 -208.43 -21.49 -88.07
CA ARG A 57 -207.00 -21.09 -88.18
C ARG A 57 -206.49 -20.51 -86.86
N LEU A 58 -207.27 -19.62 -86.23
CA LEU A 58 -206.86 -18.86 -85.05
C LEU A 58 -206.49 -19.73 -83.83
N GLU A 59 -207.20 -20.84 -83.57
CA GLU A 59 -206.89 -21.71 -82.44
C GLU A 59 -205.52 -22.41 -82.59
N ARG A 60 -205.15 -22.80 -83.81
CA ARG A 60 -203.87 -23.47 -84.10
C ARG A 60 -202.68 -22.51 -83.95
N GLU A 61 -202.84 -21.25 -84.34
CA GLU A 61 -201.84 -20.19 -84.15
C GLU A 61 -201.64 -19.84 -82.66
N LEU A 62 -202.73 -19.82 -81.88
CA LEU A 62 -202.70 -19.56 -80.44
C LEU A 62 -202.10 -20.74 -79.64
N GLN A 63 -202.28 -21.97 -80.12
CA GLN A 63 -201.59 -23.16 -79.59
C GLN A 63 -200.07 -23.07 -79.84
N ARG A 64 -199.68 -22.87 -81.11
CA ARG A 64 -198.26 -22.80 -81.54
C ARG A 64 -197.47 -21.71 -80.81
N THR A 65 -198.03 -20.51 -80.67
CA THR A 65 -197.37 -19.40 -79.98
C THR A 65 -197.17 -19.63 -78.47
N ARG A 66 -197.91 -20.56 -77.83
CA ARG A 66 -197.65 -20.97 -76.44
C ARG A 66 -196.46 -21.92 -76.34
N GLU A 67 -196.34 -22.88 -77.25
CA GLU A 67 -195.25 -23.85 -77.29
C GLU A 67 -193.92 -23.15 -77.65
N GLU A 68 -193.96 -22.18 -78.58
CA GLU A 68 -192.84 -21.27 -78.87
C GLU A 68 -192.49 -20.38 -77.66
N LYS A 69 -193.48 -19.96 -76.85
CA LYS A 69 -193.24 -19.19 -75.62
C LYS A 69 -192.62 -20.02 -74.50
N ASP A 70 -193.02 -21.27 -74.29
CA ASP A 70 -192.46 -22.13 -73.24
C ASP A 70 -191.07 -22.70 -73.61
N THR A 71 -190.81 -22.93 -74.89
CA THR A 71 -189.43 -23.20 -75.37
C THR A 71 -188.53 -21.98 -75.19
N LEU A 72 -189.01 -20.76 -75.48
CA LEU A 72 -188.29 -19.52 -75.13
C LEU A 72 -188.12 -19.34 -73.61
N ALA A 73 -189.13 -19.65 -72.79
CA ALA A 73 -189.05 -19.51 -71.33
C ALA A 73 -188.10 -20.53 -70.68
N THR A 74 -187.99 -21.74 -71.23
CA THR A 74 -186.99 -22.74 -70.81
C THR A 74 -185.59 -22.39 -71.30
N GLN A 75 -185.43 -21.83 -72.50
CA GLN A 75 -184.17 -21.21 -72.93
C GLN A 75 -183.77 -20.06 -72.01
N TYR A 76 -184.69 -19.17 -71.63
CA TYR A 76 -184.42 -18.05 -70.73
C TYR A 76 -184.01 -18.53 -69.32
N ARG A 77 -184.69 -19.56 -68.76
CA ARG A 77 -184.28 -20.18 -67.50
C ARG A 77 -182.91 -20.87 -67.59
N ASN A 78 -182.61 -21.55 -68.71
CA ASN A 78 -181.29 -22.14 -68.94
C ASN A 78 -180.20 -21.08 -69.09
N LEU A 79 -180.48 -19.96 -69.76
CA LEU A 79 -179.56 -18.83 -69.85
C LEU A 79 -179.35 -18.18 -68.48
N LEU A 80 -180.41 -17.97 -67.70
CA LEU A 80 -180.34 -17.43 -66.34
C LEU A 80 -179.57 -18.38 -65.39
N SER A 81 -179.73 -19.70 -65.53
CA SER A 81 -178.96 -20.71 -64.80
C SER A 81 -177.49 -20.70 -65.20
N LYS A 82 -177.17 -20.62 -66.51
CA LYS A 82 -175.79 -20.43 -67.01
C LYS A 82 -175.18 -19.10 -66.58
N LEU A 83 -175.95 -18.01 -66.52
CA LEU A 83 -175.48 -16.70 -66.07
C LEU A 83 -175.30 -16.66 -64.55
N THR A 84 -176.14 -17.36 -63.79
CA THR A 84 -175.99 -17.53 -62.34
C THR A 84 -174.78 -18.40 -62.02
N THR A 85 -174.57 -19.52 -62.72
CA THR A 85 -173.37 -20.36 -62.54
C THR A 85 -172.10 -19.70 -63.06
N MET A 86 -172.16 -18.91 -64.14
CA MET A 86 -171.03 -18.03 -64.52
C MET A 86 -170.78 -16.95 -63.48
N ARG A 87 -171.82 -16.32 -62.90
CA ARG A 87 -171.65 -15.33 -61.83
C ARG A 87 -171.03 -15.93 -60.56
N THR A 88 -171.44 -17.13 -60.14
CA THR A 88 -170.85 -17.78 -58.96
C THR A 88 -169.48 -18.37 -59.24
N THR A 89 -169.23 -18.99 -60.39
CA THR A 89 -167.90 -19.50 -60.73
C THR A 89 -166.90 -18.38 -61.02
N LEU A 90 -167.29 -17.32 -61.73
CA LEU A 90 -166.43 -16.15 -61.95
C LEU A 90 -166.29 -15.31 -60.68
N GLY A 91 -167.32 -15.19 -59.85
CA GLY A 91 -167.21 -14.53 -58.54
C GLY A 91 -166.28 -15.27 -57.58
N ASN A 92 -166.36 -16.61 -57.54
CA ASN A 92 -165.44 -17.44 -56.77
C ASN A 92 -164.03 -17.41 -57.35
N LYS A 93 -163.87 -17.42 -58.68
CA LYS A 93 -162.57 -17.23 -59.33
C LYS A 93 -161.98 -15.86 -59.02
N LEU A 94 -162.66 -14.75 -59.30
CA LEU A 94 -162.16 -13.41 -58.99
C LEU A 94 -161.84 -13.22 -57.49
N LYS A 95 -162.56 -13.90 -56.59
CA LYS A 95 -162.20 -13.94 -55.16
C LYS A 95 -160.94 -14.78 -54.90
N GLN A 96 -160.83 -15.96 -55.50
CA GLN A 96 -159.64 -16.80 -55.42
C GLN A 96 -158.42 -16.10 -56.04
N ASP A 97 -158.53 -15.57 -57.25
CA ASP A 97 -157.53 -14.78 -57.96
C ASP A 97 -157.07 -13.57 -57.11
N ALA A 98 -158.00 -12.89 -56.43
CA ALA A 98 -157.66 -11.79 -55.52
C ALA A 98 -156.97 -12.27 -54.23
N GLU A 99 -157.40 -13.38 -53.63
CA GLU A 99 -156.71 -13.98 -52.48
C GLU A 99 -155.35 -14.61 -52.86
N GLU A 100 -155.16 -15.04 -54.11
CA GLU A 100 -153.88 -15.52 -54.65
C GLU A 100 -152.96 -14.34 -54.95
N LEU A 101 -153.49 -13.24 -55.49
CA LEU A 101 -152.75 -11.99 -55.70
C LEU A 101 -152.32 -11.36 -54.36
N ASP A 102 -153.20 -11.32 -53.35
CA ASP A 102 -152.88 -10.86 -51.99
C ASP A 102 -151.77 -11.72 -51.36
N ARG A 103 -151.84 -13.06 -51.49
CA ARG A 103 -150.76 -13.96 -51.04
C ARG A 103 -149.45 -13.74 -51.83
N GLN A 104 -149.53 -13.47 -53.14
CA GLN A 104 -148.34 -13.14 -53.95
C GLN A 104 -147.76 -11.77 -53.56
N GLU A 105 -148.60 -10.77 -53.27
CA GLU A 105 -148.16 -9.45 -52.85
C GLU A 105 -147.52 -9.51 -51.45
N GLN A 106 -148.11 -10.24 -50.50
CA GLN A 106 -147.51 -10.51 -49.19
C GLN A 106 -146.19 -11.27 -49.30
N LEU A 107 -146.09 -12.26 -50.21
CA LEU A 107 -144.84 -12.97 -50.47
C LEU A 107 -143.79 -12.06 -51.12
N VAL A 108 -144.18 -11.18 -52.05
CA VAL A 108 -143.29 -10.17 -52.64
C VAL A 108 -142.82 -9.18 -51.58
N GLN A 109 -143.70 -8.66 -50.73
CA GLN A 109 -143.34 -7.77 -49.62
C GLN A 109 -142.39 -8.45 -48.62
N GLN A 110 -142.61 -9.73 -48.31
CA GLN A 110 -141.71 -10.52 -47.48
C GLN A 110 -140.34 -10.71 -48.15
N LEU A 111 -140.32 -11.03 -49.45
CA LEU A 111 -139.08 -11.21 -50.21
C LEU A 111 -138.33 -9.89 -50.44
N THR A 112 -139.01 -8.75 -50.61
CA THR A 112 -138.35 -7.44 -50.70
C THR A 112 -137.76 -7.05 -49.36
N ALA A 113 -138.50 -7.19 -48.25
CA ALA A 113 -137.96 -6.95 -46.90
C ALA A 113 -136.75 -7.84 -46.61
N GLN A 114 -136.81 -9.15 -46.96
CA GLN A 114 -135.67 -10.05 -46.83
C GLN A 114 -134.49 -9.66 -47.74
N ASN A 115 -134.72 -9.16 -48.95
CA ASN A 115 -133.65 -8.66 -49.81
C ASN A 115 -133.06 -7.34 -49.30
N GLU A 116 -133.85 -6.48 -48.66
CA GLU A 116 -133.39 -5.24 -48.01
C GLU A 116 -132.56 -5.55 -46.75
N ASP A 117 -133.02 -6.47 -45.89
CA ASP A 117 -132.26 -6.98 -44.74
C ASP A 117 -130.94 -7.67 -45.18
N LEU A 118 -130.98 -8.48 -46.24
CA LEU A 118 -129.79 -9.12 -46.81
C LEU A 118 -128.85 -8.09 -47.46
N ALA A 119 -129.36 -7.06 -48.13
CA ALA A 119 -128.55 -5.98 -48.68
C ALA A 119 -127.88 -5.15 -47.57
N ALA A 120 -128.64 -4.82 -46.51
CA ALA A 120 -128.12 -4.08 -45.36
C ALA A 120 -127.03 -4.87 -44.62
N THR A 121 -127.27 -6.16 -44.32
CA THR A 121 -126.27 -7.02 -43.66
C THR A 121 -125.06 -7.30 -44.55
N VAL A 122 -125.23 -7.41 -45.88
CA VAL A 122 -124.10 -7.48 -46.82
C VAL A 122 -123.30 -6.17 -46.83
N GLU A 123 -123.92 -5.01 -46.67
CA GLU A 123 -123.19 -3.73 -46.62
C GLU A 123 -122.49 -3.51 -45.28
N THR A 124 -123.08 -3.90 -44.14
CA THR A 124 -122.38 -3.86 -42.84
C THR A 124 -121.20 -4.82 -42.83
N LEU A 125 -121.36 -6.05 -43.34
CA LEU A 125 -120.27 -7.02 -43.44
C LEU A 125 -119.15 -6.55 -44.38
N LYS A 126 -119.44 -5.78 -45.44
CA LYS A 126 -118.40 -5.10 -46.24
C LYS A 126 -117.68 -4.03 -45.44
N ALA A 127 -118.42 -3.17 -44.73
CA ALA A 127 -117.83 -2.10 -43.93
C ALA A 127 -116.93 -2.65 -42.80
N GLU A 128 -117.37 -3.70 -42.12
CA GLU A 128 -116.59 -4.44 -41.11
C GLU A 128 -115.37 -5.12 -41.73
N LEU A 129 -115.51 -5.77 -42.91
CA LEU A 129 -114.38 -6.37 -43.63
C LEU A 129 -113.34 -5.33 -44.08
N ILE A 130 -113.78 -4.16 -44.54
CA ILE A 130 -112.89 -3.04 -44.91
C ILE A 130 -112.17 -2.51 -43.66
N ALA A 131 -112.90 -2.22 -42.58
CA ALA A 131 -112.32 -1.69 -41.35
C ALA A 131 -111.32 -2.67 -40.71
N SER A 132 -111.64 -3.97 -40.71
CA SER A 132 -110.77 -5.06 -40.23
C SER A 132 -109.53 -5.24 -41.11
N ASN A 133 -109.68 -5.13 -42.44
CA ASN A 133 -108.56 -5.16 -43.37
C ASN A 133 -107.63 -3.96 -43.14
N GLU A 134 -108.16 -2.74 -43.07
CA GLU A 134 -107.37 -1.56 -42.71
C GLU A 134 -106.67 -1.68 -41.34
N GLU A 135 -107.29 -2.34 -40.37
CA GLU A 135 -106.69 -2.55 -39.05
C GLU A 135 -105.55 -3.59 -39.09
N ALA A 136 -105.69 -4.66 -39.88
CA ALA A 136 -104.59 -5.57 -40.18
C ALA A 136 -103.45 -4.86 -40.96
N ASP A 137 -103.80 -3.93 -41.86
CA ASP A 137 -102.88 -3.09 -42.61
C ASP A 137 -102.13 -2.08 -41.70
N ARG A 138 -102.80 -1.54 -40.68
CA ARG A 138 -102.18 -0.70 -39.64
C ARG A 138 -101.27 -1.52 -38.74
N ALA A 139 -101.76 -2.64 -38.19
CA ALA A 139 -101.01 -3.51 -37.30
C ALA A 139 -99.78 -4.15 -37.97
N SER A 140 -99.86 -4.51 -39.26
CA SER A 140 -98.72 -5.05 -40.01
C SER A 140 -97.63 -4.01 -40.24
N ARG A 141 -97.99 -2.76 -40.58
CA ARG A 141 -97.06 -1.62 -40.67
C ARG A 141 -96.41 -1.30 -39.31
N GLU A 142 -97.17 -1.35 -38.22
CA GLU A 142 -96.62 -1.18 -36.87
C GLU A 142 -95.65 -2.31 -36.49
N LEU A 143 -95.98 -3.57 -36.81
CA LEU A 143 -95.06 -4.70 -36.63
C LEU A 143 -93.81 -4.58 -37.50
N GLU A 144 -93.90 -4.07 -38.72
CA GLU A 144 -92.75 -3.82 -39.59
C GLU A 144 -91.89 -2.65 -39.07
N ALA A 145 -92.50 -1.57 -38.58
CA ALA A 145 -91.80 -0.46 -37.93
C ALA A 145 -91.09 -0.91 -36.65
N MET A 146 -91.73 -1.74 -35.83
CA MET A 146 -91.12 -2.29 -34.61
C MET A 146 -90.01 -3.32 -34.92
N ARG A 147 -90.16 -4.14 -35.96
CA ARG A 147 -89.10 -5.08 -36.42
C ARG A 147 -87.90 -4.35 -37.01
N SER A 148 -88.12 -3.39 -37.91
CA SER A 148 -87.05 -2.59 -38.52
C SER A 148 -86.31 -1.77 -37.47
N ARG A 149 -87.03 -1.16 -36.52
CA ARG A 149 -86.41 -0.53 -35.35
C ARG A 149 -85.61 -1.51 -34.50
N ALA A 150 -86.16 -2.66 -34.11
CA ALA A 150 -85.44 -3.63 -33.30
C ALA A 150 -84.16 -4.16 -33.98
N LEU A 151 -84.20 -4.33 -35.31
CA LEU A 151 -83.03 -4.67 -36.12
C LEU A 151 -82.01 -3.51 -36.17
N GLN A 152 -82.45 -2.26 -36.28
CA GLN A 152 -81.58 -1.09 -36.28
C GLN A 152 -80.93 -0.84 -34.90
N ASP A 153 -81.72 -0.90 -33.83
CA ASP A 153 -81.24 -0.75 -32.45
C ASP A 153 -80.22 -1.88 -32.14
N SER A 154 -80.49 -3.13 -32.53
CA SER A 154 -79.55 -4.27 -32.41
C SER A 154 -78.29 -4.12 -33.28
N ALA A 155 -78.40 -3.62 -34.51
CA ALA A 155 -77.25 -3.34 -35.37
C ALA A 155 -76.38 -2.20 -34.81
N GLN A 156 -76.99 -1.19 -34.18
CA GLN A 156 -76.27 -0.12 -33.50
C GLN A 156 -75.58 -0.63 -32.22
N GLU A 157 -76.25 -1.44 -31.41
CA GLU A 157 -75.64 -2.07 -30.21
C GLU A 157 -74.44 -2.95 -30.60
N THR A 158 -74.60 -3.83 -31.59
CA THR A 158 -73.51 -4.69 -32.06
C THR A 158 -72.33 -3.88 -32.64
N PHE A 159 -72.58 -2.83 -33.42
CA PHE A 159 -71.53 -1.92 -33.89
C PHE A 159 -70.79 -1.24 -32.73
N LEU A 160 -71.51 -0.76 -31.71
CA LEU A 160 -70.90 -0.15 -30.52
C LEU A 160 -70.07 -1.17 -29.73
N ARG A 161 -70.58 -2.38 -29.51
CA ARG A 161 -69.83 -3.45 -28.83
C ARG A 161 -68.60 -3.90 -29.61
N GLU A 162 -68.67 -4.03 -30.93
CA GLU A 162 -67.49 -4.31 -31.74
C GLU A 162 -66.46 -3.17 -31.68
N ARG A 163 -66.91 -1.90 -31.59
CA ARG A 163 -66.01 -0.76 -31.43
C ARG A 163 -65.31 -0.79 -30.07
N GLU A 164 -66.07 -0.93 -28.98
CA GLU A 164 -65.53 -1.08 -27.62
C GLU A 164 -64.52 -2.24 -27.55
N LEU A 165 -64.83 -3.38 -28.16
CA LEU A 165 -63.91 -4.53 -28.22
C LEU A 165 -62.62 -4.24 -28.98
N ARG A 166 -62.66 -3.46 -30.07
CA ARG A 166 -61.46 -3.04 -30.82
C ARG A 166 -60.63 -2.01 -30.04
N GLU A 167 -61.28 -1.08 -29.35
CA GLU A 167 -60.61 -0.08 -28.50
C GLU A 167 -59.92 -0.78 -27.32
N LEU A 168 -60.60 -1.68 -26.60
CA LEU A 168 -60.01 -2.49 -25.52
C LEU A 168 -58.92 -3.46 -26.00
N GLN A 169 -59.01 -3.98 -27.23
CA GLN A 169 -57.94 -4.78 -27.84
C GLN A 169 -56.69 -3.94 -28.09
N ALA A 170 -56.83 -2.73 -28.65
CA ALA A 170 -55.73 -1.82 -28.88
C ALA A 170 -55.07 -1.36 -27.56
N GLU A 171 -55.85 -1.03 -26.53
CA GLU A 171 -55.34 -0.71 -25.19
C GLU A 171 -54.57 -1.88 -24.57
N LEU A 172 -55.08 -3.12 -24.72
CA LEU A 172 -54.42 -4.33 -24.21
C LEU A 172 -53.13 -4.66 -24.98
N GLU A 173 -53.07 -4.40 -26.28
CA GLU A 173 -51.84 -4.51 -27.08
C GLU A 173 -50.82 -3.42 -26.71
N GLN A 174 -51.26 -2.18 -26.49
CA GLN A 174 -50.40 -1.11 -25.99
C GLN A 174 -49.83 -1.45 -24.61
N CYS A 175 -50.66 -1.87 -23.65
CA CYS A 175 -50.21 -2.27 -22.32
C CYS A 175 -49.22 -3.45 -22.36
N ARG A 176 -49.34 -4.36 -23.33
CA ARG A 176 -48.36 -5.42 -23.56
C ARG A 176 -47.03 -4.86 -24.05
N ILE A 177 -47.04 -3.99 -25.05
CA ILE A 177 -45.83 -3.36 -25.61
C ILE A 177 -45.11 -2.54 -24.54
N GLU A 178 -45.83 -1.71 -23.78
CA GLU A 178 -45.25 -0.94 -22.67
C GLU A 178 -44.61 -1.86 -21.63
N ARG A 179 -45.24 -3.00 -21.32
CA ARG A 179 -44.68 -4.02 -20.41
C ARG A 179 -43.44 -4.72 -20.98
N ASP A 180 -43.42 -5.06 -22.27
CA ASP A 180 -42.21 -5.57 -22.96
C ASP A 180 -41.07 -4.55 -22.89
N GLU A 181 -41.36 -3.28 -23.13
CA GLU A 181 -40.36 -2.21 -23.01
C GLU A 181 -39.85 -2.03 -21.59
N TRP A 182 -40.71 -2.07 -20.56
CA TRP A 182 -40.29 -1.95 -19.17
C TRP A 182 -39.47 -3.16 -18.70
N GLU A 183 -39.81 -4.37 -19.14
CA GLU A 183 -38.98 -5.56 -18.92
C GLU A 183 -37.61 -5.44 -19.61
N GLN A 184 -37.56 -4.97 -20.86
CA GLN A 184 -36.29 -4.71 -21.57
C GLN A 184 -35.44 -3.66 -20.86
N LYS A 185 -36.04 -2.55 -20.41
CA LYS A 185 -35.35 -1.48 -19.65
C LYS A 185 -34.78 -2.03 -18.34
N ALA A 186 -35.55 -2.81 -17.59
CA ALA A 186 -35.10 -3.42 -16.34
C ALA A 186 -34.01 -4.50 -16.55
N LEU A 187 -34.11 -5.30 -17.61
CA LEU A 187 -33.06 -6.26 -18.00
C LEU A 187 -31.76 -5.54 -18.39
N GLN A 188 -31.84 -4.45 -19.15
CA GLN A 188 -30.69 -3.64 -19.51
C GLN A 188 -30.06 -2.95 -18.28
N GLU A 189 -30.88 -2.43 -17.37
CA GLU A 189 -30.41 -1.88 -16.09
C GLU A 189 -29.67 -2.94 -15.27
N HIS A 190 -30.24 -4.14 -15.10
CA HIS A 190 -29.62 -5.24 -14.37
C HIS A 190 -28.27 -5.67 -14.98
N ILE A 191 -28.17 -5.76 -16.31
CA ILE A 191 -26.92 -6.05 -17.00
C ILE A 191 -25.89 -4.95 -16.71
N SER A 192 -26.26 -3.68 -16.85
CA SER A 192 -25.35 -2.56 -16.56
C SER A 192 -24.93 -2.49 -15.09
N ALA A 193 -25.79 -2.92 -14.16
CA ALA A 193 -25.49 -3.01 -12.74
C ALA A 193 -24.53 -4.16 -12.42
N ASP A 194 -24.66 -5.32 -13.08
CA ASP A 194 -23.70 -6.42 -12.95
C ASP A 194 -22.35 -6.09 -13.61
N GLU A 195 -22.33 -5.37 -14.73
CA GLU A 195 -21.10 -4.84 -15.35
C GLU A 195 -20.40 -3.81 -14.43
N ALA A 196 -21.15 -2.86 -13.86
CA ALA A 196 -20.64 -1.90 -12.88
C ALA A 196 -20.14 -2.59 -11.58
N ARG A 197 -20.82 -3.65 -11.14
CA ARG A 197 -20.42 -4.44 -9.97
C ARG A 197 -19.17 -5.28 -10.22
N THR A 198 -19.10 -5.98 -11.34
CA THR A 198 -17.93 -6.80 -11.70
C THR A 198 -16.70 -5.95 -11.95
N THR A 199 -16.84 -4.79 -12.60
CA THR A 199 -15.74 -3.82 -12.73
C THR A 199 -15.30 -3.23 -11.39
N ALA A 200 -16.24 -2.87 -10.49
CA ALA A 200 -15.90 -2.46 -9.12
C ALA A 200 -15.18 -3.57 -8.32
N ASP A 201 -15.58 -4.84 -8.48
CA ASP A 201 -14.93 -5.99 -7.84
C ASP A 201 -13.58 -6.34 -8.47
N MET A 202 -13.32 -6.04 -9.74
CA MET A 202 -11.97 -6.11 -10.33
C MET A 202 -11.08 -5.01 -9.74
N LEU A 203 -11.52 -3.75 -9.79
CA LEU A 203 -10.76 -2.60 -9.27
C LEU A 203 -10.44 -2.71 -7.76
N ARG A 204 -11.31 -3.38 -6.97
CA ARG A 204 -11.01 -3.72 -5.56
C ARG A 204 -9.80 -4.65 -5.44
N ARG A 205 -9.74 -5.72 -6.24
CA ARG A 205 -8.64 -6.69 -6.23
C ARG A 205 -7.35 -6.09 -6.76
N ASP A 206 -7.41 -5.28 -7.82
CA ASP A 206 -6.24 -4.59 -8.36
C ASP A 206 -5.66 -3.62 -7.31
N LEU A 207 -6.52 -2.91 -6.58
CA LEU A 207 -6.13 -2.01 -5.49
C LEU A 207 -5.59 -2.76 -4.25
N GLU A 208 -6.08 -3.97 -3.97
CA GLU A 208 -5.51 -4.87 -2.96
C GLU A 208 -4.11 -5.36 -3.36
N VAL A 209 -3.92 -5.78 -4.63
CA VAL A 209 -2.62 -6.20 -5.16
C VAL A 209 -1.60 -5.05 -5.16
N GLU A 210 -2.00 -3.84 -5.53
CA GLU A 210 -1.13 -2.65 -5.48
C GLU A 210 -0.80 -2.23 -4.05
N ARG A 211 -1.70 -2.41 -3.08
CA ARG A 211 -1.37 -2.26 -1.65
C ARG A 211 -0.34 -3.29 -1.21
N GLU A 212 -0.56 -4.58 -1.48
CA GLU A 212 0.42 -5.63 -1.15
C GLU A 212 1.77 -5.40 -1.85
N ALA A 213 1.78 -4.84 -3.06
CA ALA A 213 3.01 -4.47 -3.77
C ALA A 213 3.73 -3.29 -3.11
N ARG A 214 2.97 -2.26 -2.70
CA ARG A 214 3.49 -1.10 -1.95
C ARG A 214 4.07 -1.54 -0.61
N ASP A 215 3.34 -2.30 0.18
CA ASP A 215 3.74 -2.72 1.53
C ASP A 215 5.04 -3.56 1.47
N ARG A 216 5.18 -4.43 0.46
CA ARG A 216 6.42 -5.16 0.17
C ARG A 216 7.58 -4.23 -0.23
N ALA A 217 7.31 -3.18 -1.00
CA ALA A 217 8.32 -2.20 -1.39
C ALA A 217 8.76 -1.31 -0.21
N GLU A 218 7.85 -0.93 0.68
CA GLU A 218 8.17 -0.17 1.90
C GLU A 218 8.95 -1.04 2.90
N ALA A 219 8.59 -2.32 3.07
CA ALA A 219 9.37 -3.26 3.89
C ALA A 219 10.78 -3.50 3.33
N ALA A 220 10.93 -3.63 2.01
CA ALA A 220 12.24 -3.73 1.37
C ALA A 220 13.08 -2.45 1.53
N LEU A 221 12.46 -1.28 1.41
CA LEU A 221 13.11 0.02 1.64
C LEU A 221 13.60 0.16 3.08
N GLU A 222 12.84 -0.30 4.07
CA GLU A 222 13.28 -0.26 5.47
C GLU A 222 14.45 -1.21 5.75
N VAL A 223 14.45 -2.41 5.16
CA VAL A 223 15.61 -3.33 5.24
C VAL A 223 16.87 -2.74 4.60
N GLU A 224 16.76 -1.97 3.50
CA GLU A 224 17.92 -1.25 2.95
C GLU A 224 18.33 -0.04 3.82
N ARG A 225 17.39 0.67 4.46
CA ARG A 225 17.69 1.72 5.45
C ARG A 225 18.44 1.16 6.65
N GLU A 226 18.01 0.04 7.21
CA GLU A 226 18.71 -0.65 8.30
C GLU A 226 20.15 -1.01 7.91
N LYS A 227 20.38 -1.51 6.68
CA LYS A 227 21.73 -1.78 6.15
C LYS A 227 22.57 -0.51 5.99
N CYS A 228 21.98 0.58 5.48
CA CYS A 228 22.66 1.88 5.37
C CYS A 228 23.05 2.43 6.75
N ASN A 229 22.15 2.37 7.73
CA ASN A 229 22.41 2.81 9.11
C ASN A 229 23.49 1.95 9.79
N ASN A 230 23.47 0.63 9.58
CA ASN A 230 24.49 -0.29 10.06
C ASN A 230 25.86 0.02 9.44
N LEU A 231 25.93 0.18 8.12
CA LEU A 231 27.16 0.55 7.41
C LEU A 231 27.68 1.92 7.85
N GLN A 232 26.80 2.90 8.09
CA GLN A 232 27.19 4.20 8.65
C GLN A 232 27.79 4.03 10.05
N SER A 233 27.15 3.28 10.97
CA SER A 233 27.70 3.02 12.31
C SER A 233 29.08 2.35 12.24
N VAL A 234 29.26 1.35 11.36
CA VAL A 234 30.55 0.67 11.17
C VAL A 234 31.62 1.60 10.58
N LEU A 235 31.23 2.54 9.71
CA LEU A 235 32.14 3.57 9.18
C LEU A 235 32.50 4.63 10.23
N GLU A 236 31.55 5.01 11.11
CA GLU A 236 31.79 5.91 12.24
C GLU A 236 32.72 5.27 13.28
N ASP A 237 32.49 4.00 13.64
CA ASP A 237 33.37 3.21 14.50
C ASP A 237 34.77 3.06 13.89
N PHE A 238 34.88 2.76 12.59
CA PHE A 238 36.16 2.66 11.90
C PHE A 238 36.90 3.99 11.83
N GLN A 239 36.18 5.10 11.60
CA GLN A 239 36.76 6.45 11.65
C GLN A 239 37.24 6.77 13.06
N ALA A 240 36.43 6.53 14.09
CA ALA A 240 36.81 6.77 15.49
C ALA A 240 38.03 5.94 15.91
N ALA A 241 38.12 4.68 15.48
CA ALA A 241 39.28 3.82 15.68
C ALA A 241 40.53 4.35 14.95
N LYS A 242 40.42 4.77 13.68
CA LYS A 242 41.53 5.36 12.93
C LYS A 242 41.99 6.69 13.52
N ASP A 243 41.06 7.51 14.00
CA ASP A 243 41.35 8.74 14.74
C ASP A 243 42.08 8.45 16.05
N HIS A 244 41.75 7.34 16.73
CA HIS A 244 42.46 6.89 17.93
C HIS A 244 43.88 6.43 17.60
N ASP A 245 44.04 5.54 16.60
CA ASP A 245 45.34 5.06 16.11
C ASP A 245 46.26 6.24 15.75
N LEU A 246 45.76 7.20 14.99
CA LEU A 246 46.48 8.41 14.58
C LEU A 246 46.86 9.27 15.78
N LYS A 247 45.95 9.49 16.75
CA LYS A 247 46.25 10.25 17.97
C LYS A 247 47.23 9.52 18.88
N GLN A 248 47.26 8.19 18.89
CA GLN A 248 48.29 7.42 19.59
C GLN A 248 49.65 7.54 18.88
N ALA A 249 49.70 7.33 17.56
CA ALA A 249 50.94 7.45 16.79
C ALA A 249 51.55 8.86 16.87
N VAL A 250 50.73 9.92 16.81
CA VAL A 250 51.19 11.30 17.00
C VAL A 250 51.81 11.48 18.40
N ARG A 251 51.13 11.05 19.47
CA ARG A 251 51.67 11.13 20.83
C ARG A 251 52.98 10.35 20.98
N GLU A 252 53.11 9.20 20.33
CA GLU A 252 54.31 8.38 20.40
C GLU A 252 55.47 8.98 19.60
N TYR A 253 55.21 9.66 18.49
CA TYR A 253 56.21 10.50 17.83
C TYR A 253 56.54 11.78 18.63
N GLU A 254 55.60 12.36 19.38
CA GLU A 254 55.86 13.49 20.29
C GLU A 254 56.72 13.07 21.50
N THR A 255 56.50 11.89 22.10
CA THR A 255 57.36 11.37 23.17
C THR A 255 58.73 10.98 22.66
N GLN A 256 58.84 10.35 21.48
CA GLN A 256 60.13 10.10 20.84
C GLN A 256 60.88 11.41 20.52
N LEU A 257 60.20 12.41 19.95
CA LEU A 257 60.78 13.71 19.64
C LEU A 257 61.26 14.43 20.90
N THR A 258 60.49 14.41 21.99
CA THR A 258 60.90 15.03 23.26
C THR A 258 62.04 14.27 23.94
N GLN A 259 62.07 12.93 23.90
CA GLN A 259 63.19 12.11 24.40
C GLN A 259 64.48 12.33 23.60
N VAL A 260 64.40 12.40 22.26
CA VAL A 260 65.53 12.75 21.38
C VAL A 260 65.99 14.18 21.65
N THR A 261 65.06 15.12 21.88
CA THR A 261 65.40 16.51 22.21
C THR A 261 66.08 16.63 23.58
N GLN A 262 65.61 15.90 24.59
CA GLN A 262 66.22 15.86 25.93
C GLN A 262 67.62 15.25 25.89
N SER A 263 67.79 14.07 25.28
CA SER A 263 69.11 13.43 25.15
C SER A 263 70.08 14.29 24.32
N LEU A 264 69.62 14.96 23.26
CA LEU A 264 70.41 15.94 22.51
C LEU A 264 70.82 17.15 23.37
N ALA A 265 69.96 17.62 24.27
CA ALA A 265 70.30 18.67 25.24
C ALA A 265 71.30 18.17 26.30
N GLU A 266 71.17 16.93 26.79
CA GLU A 266 72.17 16.30 27.66
C GLU A 266 73.52 16.17 26.96
N TYR A 267 73.56 15.69 25.71
CA TYR A 267 74.82 15.55 24.96
C TYR A 267 75.47 16.91 24.69
N LYS A 268 74.70 17.97 24.41
CA LYS A 268 75.22 19.35 24.33
C LYS A 268 75.75 19.86 25.67
N SER A 269 75.07 19.56 26.78
CA SER A 269 75.52 19.91 28.12
C SER A 269 76.82 19.17 28.51
N ARG A 270 76.90 17.87 28.22
CA ARG A 270 78.12 17.06 28.39
C ARG A 270 79.26 17.57 27.52
N ALA A 271 78.99 17.96 26.27
CA ALA A 271 79.98 18.54 25.37
C ALA A 271 80.52 19.88 25.91
N LEU A 272 79.64 20.83 26.26
CA LEU A 272 80.05 22.12 26.85
C LEU A 272 80.84 21.96 28.16
N ASN A 273 80.44 21.03 29.02
CA ASN A 273 81.19 20.73 30.25
C ASN A 273 82.57 20.12 29.94
N ALA A 274 82.69 19.29 28.92
CA ALA A 274 83.97 18.72 28.48
C ALA A 274 84.86 19.77 27.79
N GLU A 275 84.29 20.69 27.00
CA GLU A 275 84.98 21.83 26.40
C GLU A 275 85.50 22.79 27.49
N LEU A 276 84.69 23.09 28.51
CA LEU A 276 85.09 23.93 29.65
C LEU A 276 86.16 23.25 30.52
N GLN A 277 86.08 21.93 30.76
CA GLN A 277 87.15 21.17 31.42
C GLN A 277 88.42 21.11 30.58
N LEU A 278 88.31 21.08 29.24
CA LEU A 278 89.46 21.15 28.34
C LEU A 278 90.10 22.55 28.37
N GLU A 279 89.30 23.61 28.46
CA GLU A 279 89.78 24.99 28.63
C GLU A 279 90.49 25.17 30.00
N GLU A 280 89.88 24.72 31.09
CA GLU A 280 90.48 24.74 32.44
C GLU A 280 91.77 23.90 32.50
N SER A 281 91.78 22.73 31.86
CA SER A 281 92.98 21.89 31.72
C SER A 281 94.05 22.58 30.88
N SER A 282 93.69 23.26 29.79
CA SER A 282 94.64 23.97 28.92
C SER A 282 95.27 25.18 29.62
N THR A 283 94.49 25.94 30.39
CA THR A 283 94.96 27.09 31.18
C THR A 283 95.75 26.67 32.41
N SER A 284 95.42 25.52 33.00
CA SER A 284 96.26 24.86 34.00
C SER A 284 97.59 24.38 33.41
N ASN A 285 97.59 23.85 32.18
CA ASN A 285 98.78 23.37 31.49
C ASN A 285 99.71 24.51 31.06
N THR A 286 99.19 25.61 30.51
CA THR A 286 100.02 26.80 30.24
C THR A 286 100.65 27.36 31.51
N ARG A 287 99.88 27.44 32.61
CA ARG A 287 100.40 27.81 33.93
C ARG A 287 101.46 26.83 34.47
N VAL A 288 101.32 25.53 34.21
CA VAL A 288 102.37 24.54 34.52
C VAL A 288 103.62 24.80 33.69
N HIS A 289 103.52 25.09 32.39
CA HIS A 289 104.68 25.44 31.56
C HIS A 289 105.35 26.76 31.98
N GLU A 290 104.60 27.76 32.46
CA GLU A 290 105.14 28.97 33.07
C GLU A 290 105.94 28.65 34.34
N LEU A 291 105.37 27.84 35.25
CA LEU A 291 106.05 27.39 36.47
C LEU A 291 107.26 26.50 36.16
N GLU A 292 107.20 25.63 35.15
CA GLU A 292 108.35 24.89 34.66
C GLU A 292 109.47 25.83 34.17
N LYS A 293 109.11 26.89 33.43
CA LYS A 293 110.08 27.88 32.95
C LYS A 293 110.72 28.63 34.13
N GLU A 294 109.93 29.07 35.10
CA GLU A 294 110.46 29.63 36.35
C GLU A 294 111.38 28.64 37.08
N VAL A 295 111.02 27.36 37.17
CA VAL A 295 111.84 26.34 37.84
C VAL A 295 113.14 26.08 37.05
N LYS A 296 113.10 26.08 35.72
CA LYS A 296 114.29 25.97 34.85
C LYS A 296 115.20 27.20 35.05
N GLU A 297 114.66 28.42 35.07
CA GLU A 297 115.39 29.66 35.33
C GLU A 297 115.99 29.71 36.75
N LYS A 298 115.21 29.33 37.78
CA LYS A 298 115.65 29.22 39.18
C LYS A 298 116.71 28.11 39.35
N SER A 299 116.60 27.00 38.62
CA SER A 299 117.61 25.94 38.60
C SER A 299 118.92 26.40 37.95
N ILE A 300 118.86 27.17 36.85
CA ILE A 300 120.03 27.82 36.23
C ILE A 300 120.65 28.83 37.20
N LEU A 301 119.85 29.61 37.93
CA LEU A 301 120.32 30.54 38.96
C LEU A 301 121.00 29.80 40.12
N ILE A 302 120.42 28.70 40.62
CA ILE A 302 121.04 27.83 41.62
C ILE A 302 122.34 27.21 41.08
N GLY A 303 122.41 26.86 39.80
CA GLY A 303 123.64 26.41 39.13
C GLY A 303 124.74 27.47 39.14
N LYS A 304 124.41 28.72 38.81
CA LYS A 304 125.31 29.88 38.89
C LYS A 304 125.79 30.12 40.32
N LEU A 305 124.87 30.25 41.28
CA LEU A 305 125.18 30.46 42.70
C LEU A 305 126.02 29.31 43.29
N ARG A 306 125.81 28.06 42.87
CA ARG A 306 126.66 26.92 43.23
C ARG A 306 128.05 27.02 42.63
N HIS A 307 128.18 27.46 41.37
CA HIS A 307 129.48 27.66 40.75
C HIS A 307 130.25 28.82 41.40
N GLU A 308 129.58 29.94 41.68
CA GLU A 308 130.10 31.07 42.45
C GLU A 308 130.51 30.66 43.88
N ALA A 309 129.74 29.81 44.55
CA ALA A 309 130.11 29.24 45.85
C ALA A 309 131.33 28.31 45.76
N VAL A 310 131.48 27.52 44.69
CA VAL A 310 132.69 26.72 44.44
C VAL A 310 133.91 27.61 44.17
N ILE A 311 133.77 28.66 43.35
CA ILE A 311 134.82 29.66 43.09
C ILE A 311 135.22 30.39 44.39
N MET A 312 134.26 30.78 45.24
CA MET A 312 134.56 31.36 46.55
C MET A 312 135.27 30.36 47.48
N ASN A 313 134.94 29.08 47.42
CA ASN A 313 135.61 28.03 48.20
C ASN A 313 137.05 27.78 47.67
N GLU A 314 137.26 27.89 46.35
CA GLU A 314 138.58 27.86 45.73
C GLU A 314 139.41 29.10 46.10
N HIS A 315 138.84 30.31 46.05
CA HIS A 315 139.47 31.54 46.56
C HIS A 315 139.83 31.42 48.06
N LEU A 316 138.98 30.80 48.86
CA LEU A 316 139.22 30.55 50.29
C LEU A 316 140.33 29.51 50.50
N MET A 317 140.35 28.42 49.75
CA MET A 317 141.45 27.45 49.78
C MET A 317 142.77 28.08 49.33
N GLU A 318 142.77 28.98 48.34
CA GLU A 318 143.96 29.66 47.85
C GLU A 318 144.45 30.72 48.86
N ALA A 319 143.55 31.41 49.55
CA ALA A 319 143.88 32.26 50.69
C ALA A 319 144.50 31.46 51.87
N LEU A 320 143.93 30.31 52.21
CA LEU A 320 144.48 29.40 53.23
C LEU A 320 145.85 28.82 52.79
N ARG A 321 146.03 28.51 51.50
CA ARG A 321 147.30 28.03 50.93
C ARG A 321 148.39 29.11 50.98
N ARG A 322 148.04 30.38 50.75
CA ARG A 322 148.94 31.53 50.97
C ARG A 322 149.31 31.70 52.44
N LEU A 323 148.33 31.70 53.34
CA LEU A 323 148.54 31.86 54.79
C LEU A 323 149.49 30.80 55.36
N ARG A 324 149.38 29.54 54.89
CA ARG A 324 150.21 28.42 55.33
C ARG A 324 151.68 28.52 54.89
N ARG A 325 152.06 29.50 54.07
CA ARG A 325 153.43 29.72 53.57
C ARG A 325 154.13 30.96 54.18
N SER A 326 153.49 31.68 55.11
CA SER A 326 154.00 32.95 55.66
C SER A 326 154.30 32.95 57.16
N SER A 327 154.44 31.78 57.80
CA SER A 327 154.49 31.64 59.27
C SER A 327 155.73 30.90 59.79
N THR A 328 156.92 31.22 59.25
CA THR A 328 158.20 30.68 59.73
C THR A 328 159.29 31.75 59.68
N ASP A 329 159.37 32.61 60.70
CA ASP A 329 160.62 33.33 61.00
C ASP A 329 160.69 33.81 62.46
N THR A 330 161.85 33.69 63.08
CA THR A 330 162.07 33.97 64.52
C THR A 330 162.86 35.25 64.73
N ASN A 331 162.22 36.30 65.23
CA ASN A 331 162.85 37.60 65.49
C ASN A 331 162.68 38.01 66.97
N VAL A 332 163.80 38.18 67.68
CA VAL A 332 163.87 38.61 69.08
C VAL A 332 164.56 39.97 69.17
N ASP A 333 164.02 40.92 69.92
CA ASP A 333 164.50 42.32 69.90
C ASP A 333 165.91 42.48 70.51
N ARG A 334 166.85 42.84 69.63
CA ARG A 334 168.25 43.12 69.94
C ARG A 334 168.43 44.25 70.97
N ARG A 335 167.51 45.21 71.09
CA ARG A 335 167.57 46.27 72.11
C ARG A 335 167.28 45.74 73.51
N LEU A 336 166.27 44.88 73.65
CA LEU A 336 165.88 44.28 74.93
C LEU A 336 167.03 43.46 75.53
N VAL A 337 167.60 42.54 74.74
CA VAL A 337 168.74 41.69 75.12
C VAL A 337 169.94 42.52 75.59
N THR A 338 170.27 43.59 74.84
CA THR A 338 171.42 44.46 75.14
C THR A 338 171.27 45.15 76.50
N ASN A 339 170.07 45.63 76.83
CA ASN A 339 169.83 46.35 78.08
C ASN A 339 169.92 45.43 79.30
N VAL A 340 169.34 44.22 79.23
CA VAL A 340 169.41 43.24 80.33
C VAL A 340 170.87 42.81 80.60
N LEU A 341 171.68 42.64 79.55
CA LEU A 341 173.11 42.30 79.69
C LEU A 341 173.93 43.41 80.36
N LEU A 342 173.68 44.69 79.99
CA LEU A 342 174.33 45.85 80.62
C LEU A 342 173.93 45.98 82.09
N SER A 343 172.63 45.86 82.41
CA SER A 343 172.15 45.84 83.79
C SER A 343 172.80 44.71 84.59
N PHE A 344 172.91 43.50 84.01
CA PHE A 344 173.55 42.36 84.66
C PHE A 344 175.01 42.63 85.01
N LEU A 345 175.79 43.27 84.13
CA LEU A 345 177.19 43.60 84.42
C LEU A 345 177.32 44.63 85.55
N THR A 346 176.46 45.65 85.60
CA THR A 346 176.55 46.75 86.57
C THR A 346 176.03 46.42 87.97
N THR A 347 175.11 45.47 88.14
CA THR A 347 174.54 45.12 89.46
C THR A 347 175.58 44.41 90.35
N PRO A 348 175.81 44.87 91.61
CA PRO A 348 176.86 44.34 92.48
C PRO A 348 176.66 42.86 92.84
N ARG A 349 177.78 42.19 93.16
CA ARG A 349 177.97 40.74 93.08
C ARG A 349 177.28 39.88 94.17
N ALA A 350 176.35 40.45 94.93
CA ALA A 350 175.69 39.83 96.08
C ALA A 350 174.15 40.03 96.15
N ASP A 351 173.54 40.67 95.14
CA ASP A 351 172.07 40.82 95.04
C ASP A 351 171.45 39.60 94.36
N SER A 352 170.38 39.04 94.93
CA SER A 352 169.63 37.89 94.36
C SER A 352 169.01 38.20 93.00
N LYS A 353 168.63 39.47 92.74
CA LYS A 353 168.06 39.91 91.46
C LYS A 353 168.98 39.65 90.26
N ARG A 354 170.29 39.56 90.51
CA ARG A 354 171.29 39.22 89.47
C ARG A 354 171.07 37.82 88.90
N PHE A 355 170.49 36.88 89.66
CA PHE A 355 170.11 35.54 89.21
C PHE A 355 168.81 35.56 88.38
N GLU A 356 167.81 36.31 88.82
CA GLU A 356 166.53 36.47 88.09
C GLU A 356 166.75 37.09 86.69
N MET A 357 167.58 38.13 86.61
CA MET A 357 167.95 38.76 85.34
C MET A 357 168.71 37.81 84.40
N LEU A 358 169.53 36.91 84.94
CA LEU A 358 170.22 35.87 84.16
C LEU A 358 169.23 34.82 83.64
N SER A 359 168.26 34.42 84.48
CA SER A 359 167.20 33.47 84.13
C SER A 359 166.31 34.03 83.02
N LEU A 360 165.90 35.30 83.13
CA LEU A 360 165.17 36.02 82.07
C LEU A 360 165.96 36.08 80.76
N LEU A 361 167.29 36.31 80.81
CA LEU A 361 168.14 36.26 79.63
C LEU A 361 168.12 34.87 78.96
N ALA A 362 168.24 33.80 79.75
CA ALA A 362 168.17 32.43 79.25
C ALA A 362 166.82 32.09 78.62
N THR A 363 165.70 32.54 79.19
CA THR A 363 164.35 32.35 78.61
C THR A 363 164.16 33.15 77.32
N ILE A 364 164.64 34.40 77.26
CA ILE A 364 164.49 35.28 76.10
C ILE A 364 165.36 34.83 74.92
N LEU A 365 166.57 34.32 75.17
CA LEU A 365 167.46 33.78 74.13
C LEU A 365 167.29 32.29 73.84
N GLN A 366 166.42 31.59 74.57
CA GLN A 366 166.21 30.13 74.46
C GLN A 366 167.50 29.32 74.62
N TRP A 367 168.30 29.65 75.65
CA TRP A 367 169.52 28.90 75.98
C TRP A 367 169.22 27.46 76.40
N ASN A 368 169.99 26.52 75.86
CA ASN A 368 169.88 25.11 76.22
C ASN A 368 170.54 24.81 77.58
N ASP A 369 170.20 23.68 78.20
CA ASP A 369 170.61 23.40 79.59
C ASP A 369 172.13 23.36 79.81
N ASP A 370 172.92 22.91 78.84
CA ASP A 370 174.40 22.96 78.87
C ASP A 370 174.95 24.40 78.98
N GLU A 371 174.24 25.38 78.41
CA GLU A 371 174.60 26.80 78.46
C GLU A 371 174.16 27.42 79.79
N ARG A 372 173.03 26.95 80.33
CA ARG A 372 172.51 27.35 81.65
C ARG A 372 173.40 26.82 82.79
N GLU A 373 173.98 25.62 82.67
CA GLU A 373 174.97 25.13 83.62
C GLU A 373 176.26 25.98 83.59
N LYS A 374 176.79 26.29 82.40
CA LYS A 374 177.98 27.17 82.25
C LYS A 374 177.76 28.60 82.76
N ALA A 375 176.53 29.11 82.69
CA ALA A 375 176.15 30.38 83.30
C ALA A 375 176.06 30.33 84.84
N GLY A 376 176.20 29.15 85.45
CA GLY A 376 176.05 28.91 86.89
C GLY A 376 174.60 28.90 87.38
N LEU A 377 173.63 28.80 86.47
CA LEU A 377 172.21 28.96 86.75
C LEU A 377 171.57 27.70 87.37
N GLN A 378 172.20 26.54 87.24
CA GLN A 378 171.77 25.25 87.80
C GLN A 378 172.95 24.52 88.47
N ARG A 379 172.63 23.62 89.41
CA ARG A 379 173.60 22.69 90.04
C ARG A 379 173.08 21.26 89.92
N SER A 380 174.01 20.31 89.86
CA SER A 380 173.83 18.90 89.49
C SER A 380 172.70 18.12 90.19
N SER A 381 171.70 17.70 89.40
CA SER A 381 170.88 16.47 89.53
C SER A 381 169.97 16.40 88.29
N GLY A 382 169.63 15.27 87.65
CA GLY A 382 169.97 13.86 87.90
C GLY A 382 168.79 12.93 87.56
N THR A 383 169.06 11.86 86.79
CA THR A 383 168.31 10.58 86.79
C THR A 383 166.94 10.45 86.06
N LEU A 384 166.95 9.58 85.02
CA LEU A 384 165.93 8.61 84.53
C LEU A 384 164.44 8.96 84.32
N GLN A 385 164.00 8.77 83.07
CA GLN A 385 163.23 7.60 82.60
C GLN A 385 162.03 7.05 83.44
N SER A 386 160.80 7.28 82.92
CA SER A 386 159.65 6.36 82.98
C SER A 386 158.71 6.67 81.80
N SER A 387 158.00 5.73 81.15
CA SER A 387 156.95 4.82 81.66
C SER A 387 155.67 5.58 82.10
N SER A 388 154.44 5.12 81.88
CA SER A 388 153.91 3.96 81.11
C SER A 388 152.36 4.08 81.00
N THR A 389 151.67 3.09 80.39
CA THR A 389 150.19 2.87 80.41
C THR A 389 149.30 3.86 79.63
N SER A 390 148.08 3.52 79.15
CA SER A 390 147.50 2.23 78.69
C SER A 390 146.15 2.44 77.95
N SER A 391 145.73 1.47 77.12
CA SER A 391 144.33 1.05 76.80
C SER A 391 143.21 2.11 76.65
N LEU A 392 142.55 2.29 75.49
CA LEU A 392 141.47 1.42 74.92
C LEU A 392 140.31 1.07 75.90
N PRO A 393 139.04 0.88 75.46
CA PRO A 393 138.48 0.93 74.09
C PRO A 393 137.16 1.77 73.96
N SER A 394 136.44 1.58 72.84
CA SER A 394 135.06 2.08 72.60
C SER A 394 134.00 1.34 73.44
N LEU A 395 132.86 1.99 73.78
CA LEU A 395 131.48 1.52 73.47
C LEU A 395 130.32 2.32 74.15
N PHE A 396 129.24 2.55 73.38
CA PHE A 396 127.80 2.73 73.74
C PHE A 396 127.24 3.93 74.55
N GLY A 397 125.94 4.18 74.32
CA GLY A 397 125.05 5.16 75.00
C GLY A 397 124.64 6.34 74.09
N ARG A 398 123.46 6.43 73.44
CA ARG A 398 122.21 5.64 73.39
C ARG A 398 121.11 5.93 74.44
N THR A 399 120.28 6.93 74.15
CA THR A 399 118.87 7.09 74.59
C THR A 399 118.08 7.68 73.41
N SER A 400 117.00 7.14 72.81
CA SER A 400 116.08 6.01 73.05
C SER A 400 114.81 6.28 73.87
N ALA A 401 113.74 6.65 73.16
CA ALA A 401 112.37 6.12 73.30
C ALA A 401 111.58 6.45 72.00
N SER A 402 110.67 5.62 71.47
CA SER A 402 110.48 4.16 71.60
C SER A 402 109.62 3.63 70.44
N SER A 403 109.95 2.44 69.93
CA SER A 403 109.08 1.59 69.08
C SER A 403 108.34 0.57 70.01
N PRO A 404 107.56 -0.48 69.58
CA PRO A 404 107.55 -1.15 68.27
C PRO A 404 106.21 -1.70 67.72
N ARG A 405 106.35 -2.31 66.54
CA ARG A 405 105.53 -3.34 65.87
C ARG A 405 105.01 -4.48 66.79
N GLY A 406 103.81 -5.01 66.49
CA GLY A 406 103.31 -6.29 67.04
C GLY A 406 102.17 -6.96 66.23
N LYS A 407 102.12 -8.29 66.26
CA LYS A 407 101.01 -9.24 65.97
C LYS A 407 101.09 -10.33 67.08
N PRO A 408 100.09 -11.20 67.36
CA PRO A 408 98.79 -11.44 66.67
C PRO A 408 97.57 -11.60 67.64
N ALA A 409 96.43 -12.03 67.05
CA ALA A 409 95.39 -12.90 67.62
C ALA A 409 94.24 -12.36 68.53
N GLU A 410 93.10 -13.07 68.38
CA GLU A 410 91.86 -13.18 69.17
C GLU A 410 90.85 -12.00 69.29
N LEU A 411 89.58 -12.39 69.06
CA LEU A 411 88.26 -11.74 69.24
C LEU A 411 88.05 -10.34 68.57
N ASP A 412 86.85 -10.02 68.05
CA ASP A 412 85.57 -10.73 68.06
C ASP A 412 84.88 -10.79 66.68
N LYS A 413 83.75 -11.51 66.55
CA LYS A 413 83.20 -11.97 65.25
C LYS A 413 81.73 -11.56 65.02
N THR A 414 81.50 -10.51 64.23
CA THR A 414 80.19 -10.07 63.66
C THR A 414 80.43 -8.98 62.58
N ASP A 415 79.55 -8.69 61.60
CA ASP A 415 78.57 -9.57 60.91
C ASP A 415 78.19 -9.04 59.49
N GLU A 416 79.14 -8.43 58.78
CA GLU A 416 78.84 -7.72 57.51
C GLU A 416 78.34 -8.64 56.36
N THR A 417 78.56 -9.96 56.47
CA THR A 417 78.13 -10.94 55.47
C THR A 417 76.66 -11.33 55.55
N GLU A 418 75.92 -10.99 56.63
CA GLU A 418 74.46 -11.18 56.66
C GLU A 418 73.70 -10.20 55.76
N SER A 419 74.29 -9.06 55.36
CA SER A 419 73.58 -8.03 54.60
C SER A 419 73.19 -8.50 53.18
N PHE A 420 74.14 -9.04 52.41
CA PHE A 420 73.85 -9.55 51.06
C PHE A 420 73.06 -10.87 51.07
N SER A 421 73.27 -11.73 52.06
CA SER A 421 72.48 -12.97 52.17
C SER A 421 71.05 -12.69 52.63
N ARG A 422 70.80 -11.71 53.52
CA ARG A 422 69.43 -11.25 53.83
C ARG A 422 68.71 -10.75 52.59
N LEU A 423 69.26 -9.79 51.83
CA LEU A 423 68.55 -9.27 50.66
C LEU A 423 68.30 -10.34 49.59
N TRP A 424 69.20 -11.33 49.44
CA TRP A 424 68.99 -12.43 48.50
C TRP A 424 67.97 -13.47 49.01
N VAL A 425 67.92 -13.72 50.32
CA VAL A 425 66.89 -14.55 50.96
C VAL A 425 65.53 -13.85 50.99
N GLU A 426 65.48 -12.54 51.16
CA GLU A 426 64.28 -11.71 51.08
C GLU A 426 63.74 -11.68 49.64
N PHE A 427 64.62 -11.53 48.64
CA PHE A 427 64.27 -11.69 47.22
C PHE A 427 63.69 -13.09 46.94
N LEU A 428 64.37 -14.16 47.37
CA LEU A 428 63.90 -15.53 47.19
C LEU A 428 62.58 -15.82 47.92
N LEU A 429 62.37 -15.31 49.13
CA LEU A 429 61.10 -15.46 49.85
C LEU A 429 59.96 -14.67 49.18
N THR A 430 60.25 -13.49 48.64
CA THR A 430 59.26 -12.66 47.95
C THR A 430 58.87 -13.23 46.58
N GLU A 431 59.84 -13.76 45.83
CA GLU A 431 59.61 -14.37 44.52
C GLU A 431 58.98 -15.78 44.64
N ALA A 432 59.42 -16.60 45.60
CA ALA A 432 58.79 -17.91 45.85
C ALA A 432 57.34 -17.77 46.35
N ALA A 433 57.02 -16.74 47.13
CA ALA A 433 55.64 -16.45 47.56
C ALA A 433 54.74 -15.92 46.42
N ALA A 434 55.31 -15.56 45.26
CA ALA A 434 54.57 -15.09 44.09
C ALA A 434 54.38 -16.17 42.99
N GLY A 435 55.03 -17.34 43.14
CA GLY A 435 55.15 -18.34 42.07
C GLY A 435 54.13 -19.48 42.04
N GLU A 436 53.40 -19.75 43.13
CA GLU A 436 52.47 -20.89 43.24
C GLU A 436 51.03 -20.41 43.40
N GLY A 437 50.17 -20.71 42.41
CA GLY A 437 48.92 -19.96 42.19
C GLY A 437 47.62 -20.71 42.44
N SER A 438 46.50 -19.97 42.45
CA SER A 438 45.21 -20.47 41.92
C SER A 438 44.17 -19.35 41.69
N SER A 439 43.71 -19.27 40.44
CA SER A 439 42.36 -18.83 40.04
C SER A 439 41.46 -20.10 39.99
N PRO A 440 40.10 -20.08 40.07
CA PRO A 440 39.14 -19.00 39.78
C PRO A 440 37.97 -18.96 40.82
N PRO A 441 36.70 -18.58 40.52
CA PRO A 441 36.11 -17.66 39.53
C PRO A 441 35.27 -16.50 40.19
N PRO A 442 34.80 -15.49 39.42
CA PRO A 442 33.74 -14.54 39.88
C PRO A 442 32.36 -15.24 39.91
N PRO A 443 31.29 -14.67 40.53
CA PRO A 443 30.29 -13.94 39.70
C PRO A 443 29.26 -12.98 40.40
N LYS A 444 28.49 -12.27 39.55
CA LYS A 444 27.10 -11.72 39.68
C LYS A 444 26.82 -10.33 40.27
N SER A 445 26.31 -9.47 39.39
CA SER A 445 25.20 -8.53 39.64
C SER A 445 23.85 -9.27 39.79
N PRO A 446 22.81 -8.65 40.39
CA PRO A 446 21.48 -9.27 40.54
C PRO A 446 20.57 -9.02 39.33
N HIS A 447 19.86 -10.06 38.88
CA HIS A 447 18.50 -10.07 38.27
C HIS A 447 18.04 -11.54 38.18
N SER A 448 16.73 -11.83 38.25
CA SER A 448 16.18 -13.21 38.31
C SER A 448 14.65 -13.25 38.14
N PRO A 449 14.01 -14.36 37.70
CA PRO A 449 14.55 -15.61 37.13
C PRO A 449 14.39 -15.56 35.57
N HIS A 450 13.74 -16.41 34.74
CA HIS A 450 13.11 -17.77 34.70
C HIS A 450 12.85 -18.07 33.17
N ILE A 451 12.64 -19.24 32.56
CA ILE A 451 12.47 -20.69 32.88
C ILE A 451 13.38 -21.52 31.88
N ARG A 452 13.34 -22.85 31.88
CA ARG A 452 14.00 -23.83 30.96
C ARG A 452 13.07 -25.07 30.76
N PRO A 453 13.38 -26.16 30.00
CA PRO A 453 14.57 -26.57 29.21
C PRO A 453 14.18 -26.95 27.73
N ALA A 454 14.89 -27.74 26.87
CA ALA A 454 16.08 -28.61 26.96
C ALA A 454 16.82 -28.78 25.60
N ASN A 455 17.97 -29.49 25.64
CA ASN A 455 18.77 -30.23 24.62
C ASN A 455 18.39 -30.21 23.12
N GLY A 456 19.32 -30.35 22.15
CA GLY A 456 20.79 -30.51 22.25
C GLY A 456 21.40 -31.34 21.09
N SER A 457 22.55 -30.89 20.55
CA SER A 457 23.46 -31.56 19.59
C SER A 457 22.97 -31.97 18.17
N MET A 458 23.65 -31.42 17.16
CA MET A 458 23.83 -31.92 15.78
C MET A 458 24.70 -33.20 15.77
N PRO A 459 24.67 -34.13 14.77
CA PRO A 459 25.10 -33.84 13.39
C PRO A 459 24.50 -34.67 12.22
N SER A 460 24.96 -34.33 11.00
CA SER A 460 25.06 -35.17 9.77
C SER A 460 23.82 -35.74 9.08
N SER A 461 23.67 -35.36 7.80
CA SER A 461 22.98 -36.10 6.72
C SER A 461 23.91 -37.25 6.21
N PRO A 462 23.49 -38.25 5.39
CA PRO A 462 22.23 -38.35 4.63
C PRO A 462 21.59 -39.77 4.57
N THR A 463 20.67 -39.95 3.60
CA THR A 463 20.31 -41.19 2.86
C THR A 463 18.84 -41.68 3.00
N GLN A 464 18.26 -42.01 1.84
CA GLN A 464 17.00 -42.75 1.58
C GLN A 464 17.09 -44.23 2.08
N PRO A 465 16.00 -45.04 2.22
CA PRO A 465 14.88 -45.09 1.27
C PRO A 465 13.45 -45.46 1.78
N SER A 466 12.50 -45.22 0.87
CA SER A 466 11.24 -45.95 0.61
C SER A 466 10.79 -47.11 1.53
N THR A 467 9.57 -46.96 2.08
CA THR A 467 8.54 -48.00 1.90
C THR A 467 7.14 -47.40 1.71
N ARG A 468 6.28 -48.16 1.03
CA ARG A 468 4.89 -47.80 0.67
C ARG A 468 3.96 -47.92 1.87
N LEU A 469 2.85 -47.19 1.84
CA LEU A 469 1.51 -47.81 1.78
C LEU A 469 0.45 -46.82 1.25
N SER A 470 -0.54 -47.37 0.56
CA SER A 470 -1.74 -46.75 -0.04
C SER A 470 -2.90 -47.77 0.21
N PRO A 471 -4.19 -47.60 -0.20
CA PRO A 471 -4.72 -46.69 -1.23
C PRO A 471 -6.17 -46.15 -0.99
N ILE A 472 -6.77 -45.59 -2.06
CA ILE A 472 -8.22 -45.50 -2.44
C ILE A 472 -8.75 -44.07 -2.65
N GLY A 473 -9.51 -43.87 -3.77
CA GLY A 473 -10.10 -42.59 -4.21
C GLY A 473 -9.27 -41.87 -5.30
N LEU A 474 -9.10 -42.36 -6.54
CA LEU A 474 -10.08 -42.71 -7.60
C LEU A 474 -10.87 -41.49 -8.14
N GLY A 475 -10.48 -40.95 -9.31
CA GLY A 475 -11.29 -39.99 -10.09
C GLY A 475 -10.54 -39.02 -11.04
N GLY A 476 -10.55 -39.28 -12.35
CA GLY A 476 -10.34 -38.30 -13.46
C GLY A 476 -9.11 -37.36 -13.40
N SER A 477 -7.92 -37.72 -13.88
CA SER A 477 -7.55 -37.84 -15.31
C SER A 477 -7.68 -36.57 -16.17
N LYS A 478 -6.58 -35.78 -16.27
CA LYS A 478 -5.94 -35.34 -17.54
C LYS A 478 -4.68 -34.47 -17.26
N ARG A 479 -3.53 -34.90 -17.78
CA ARG A 479 -2.32 -34.08 -18.06
C ARG A 479 -1.93 -34.38 -19.52
N LEU A 480 -1.48 -33.40 -20.31
CA LEU A 480 -0.07 -33.09 -20.67
C LEU A 480 -0.10 -32.38 -22.05
N PRO A 481 1.00 -31.80 -22.57
CA PRO A 481 2.29 -31.49 -21.94
C PRO A 481 2.69 -29.99 -22.04
N SER A 482 3.84 -29.66 -21.41
CA SER A 482 4.61 -28.46 -21.73
C SER A 482 5.36 -28.61 -23.06
N PHE A 483 5.57 -27.51 -23.79
CA PHE A 483 6.64 -27.40 -24.77
C PHE A 483 7.55 -26.22 -24.43
N THR A 484 8.82 -26.53 -24.17
CA THR A 484 9.91 -25.56 -24.09
C THR A 484 10.56 -25.38 -25.45
N SER A 485 10.81 -24.14 -25.87
CA SER A 485 11.94 -23.85 -26.75
C SER A 485 12.44 -22.43 -26.48
N ALA A 486 13.70 -22.15 -26.81
CA ALA A 486 14.41 -20.95 -26.38
C ALA A 486 14.78 -20.02 -27.54
N ALA A 487 15.07 -18.77 -27.16
CA ALA A 487 16.01 -17.84 -27.79
C ALA A 487 16.15 -17.80 -29.33
N MET A 488 15.79 -16.66 -29.90
CA MET A 488 16.68 -15.98 -30.87
C MET A 488 16.76 -14.50 -30.52
N ALA A 489 17.90 -13.88 -30.83
CA ALA A 489 18.17 -12.48 -30.51
C ALA A 489 18.22 -11.62 -31.78
N SER A 490 17.67 -10.40 -31.69
CA SER A 490 18.13 -9.26 -32.49
C SER A 490 17.54 -7.95 -31.98
N SER A 491 18.42 -7.05 -31.54
CA SER A 491 18.27 -5.60 -31.77
C SER A 491 19.13 -5.27 -32.99
N PRO A 492 18.85 -4.18 -33.76
CA PRO A 492 19.18 -2.87 -33.21
C PRO A 492 18.33 -1.67 -33.70
N ASN A 493 18.59 -0.56 -32.99
CA ASN A 493 18.79 0.79 -33.50
C ASN A 493 17.67 1.81 -33.27
N LEU A 494 18.12 3.05 -33.04
CA LEU A 494 17.31 4.21 -32.70
C LEU A 494 17.04 5.05 -33.95
N GLN A 495 15.90 5.76 -33.96
CA GLN A 495 15.84 7.03 -34.67
C GLN A 495 15.02 8.05 -33.87
N LEU A 496 15.71 9.10 -33.44
CA LEU A 496 15.15 10.24 -32.73
C LEU A 496 14.78 11.31 -33.77
N SER A 497 13.55 11.83 -33.76
CA SER A 497 13.19 13.04 -34.50
C SER A 497 12.16 13.87 -33.74
N SER A 498 12.44 15.17 -33.61
CA SER A 498 11.63 16.14 -32.88
C SER A 498 10.68 16.89 -33.82
N PRO A 499 9.54 17.42 -33.33
CA PRO A 499 8.57 18.10 -34.19
C PRO A 499 9.05 19.49 -34.63
N PRO A 500 8.81 19.90 -35.90
CA PRO A 500 8.86 21.30 -36.29
C PRO A 500 7.57 22.01 -35.82
N GLY A 501 7.67 23.25 -35.36
CA GLY A 501 6.50 24.04 -34.93
C GLY A 501 6.60 25.52 -35.27
N GLY A 502 5.61 26.28 -34.79
CA GLY A 502 5.70 27.74 -34.62
C GLY A 502 4.91 28.60 -35.63
N LYS A 503 4.66 29.85 -35.21
CA LYS A 503 3.89 30.93 -35.89
C LYS A 503 2.38 30.63 -36.00
N GLY A 504 1.47 31.23 -35.23
CA GLY A 504 1.61 32.27 -34.19
C GLY A 504 1.47 33.70 -34.73
N LYS A 505 0.50 34.47 -34.19
CA LYS A 505 0.41 35.95 -34.33
C LYS A 505 -0.44 36.57 -33.22
N GLU A 506 -0.23 37.86 -32.94
CA GLU A 506 -0.82 38.60 -31.82
C GLU A 506 -2.18 39.26 -32.15
N ARG A 507 -3.00 39.51 -31.11
CA ARG A 507 -3.59 40.81 -30.68
C ARG A 507 -4.67 40.51 -29.61
N ALA A 508 -4.74 41.12 -28.43
CA ALA A 508 -4.58 42.51 -27.95
C ALA A 508 -5.92 43.27 -27.81
N ALA A 509 -6.17 43.77 -26.59
CA ALA A 509 -7.19 44.74 -26.15
C ALA A 509 -8.68 44.42 -26.43
N SER A 510 -9.40 44.01 -25.38
CA SER A 510 -10.25 44.92 -24.58
C SER A 510 -10.51 44.33 -23.19
#